data_AF-A0A6B1A3J3-F1
#
_entry.id   AF-A0A6B1A3J3-F1
#
_cell.length_a   1.000
_cell.length_b   1.000
_cell.length_c   1.000
_cell.angle_alpha   90.00
_cell.angle_beta   90.00
_cell.angle_gamma   90.00
#
_symmetry.space_group_name_H-M   'P 1'
#
loop_
_entity.id
_entity.type
_entity.pdbx_description
1 polymer ?
#
loop_
_entity_poly.entity_id
_entity_poly.type
_entity_poly.pdbx_seq_one_letter_code
_entity_poly.pdbx_strand_id
1 'polypeptide(L)'
;MSAERFNQISPSEFFYRNRDLAGFSNPTRSLYTAVREFVENSLDACDQKGILPDVKLVIRAEDDTKQDPRTYTLTVHDNGPGIAEEHVPLAFGTVLYGSKFGLKQARGMFGLGATMAILYGQITTNKPVKVYSSTDGDVAHSFEILLDIQKNKPVIQKKSKKKVKKRGLVVSISLEGDYSKAGSKIRDYVYQTSLITPYASITFEDPKDNKFVYKRILKTMPEPPTIINPHPHGVDVETIRRMIVQSRRDNISTYADAVPLLHKALRLKEEDPSHDAISERASRRWGRLKPEVRTAVAITDALKCNRAYLQDITIEDIDLDAGMIHYYDNNVSQSRTAPLQGDGIFYSHIKNLVAGEQLHSFLTDRFQRIGPKTAQNFIKFAGFKSEQHIGLLDNKDLVKLSDSLQTYEDFLAPNPSCLAPLGESPLEQGMKKFFEPDFLEVIQRGASAYSGFPFIIEMGIAYGGEIQSRGIKTYRFANRIPLLYDEGSDVVLKVVNDIDWGRYKVKHDAPMVIASHVCSTRIPYKTVGKENVADRPEIERELKLAVQFLARRLSSYMSRRGKAEEAKKRANLYAKYIPLISQFCTELAGRKVEPKYTQMLRVGDNV
;
A
#
# COMPACT_ATOMS: atom_id res chain seq x y z
N MET A 1 -36.71 32.77 12.63
CA MET A 1 -35.50 31.93 12.76
C MET A 1 -35.78 30.64 12.02
N SER A 2 -35.06 30.34 10.94
CA SER A 2 -35.19 29.01 10.30
C SER A 2 -34.62 27.98 11.27
N ALA A 3 -35.45 27.06 11.75
CA ALA A 3 -34.98 25.96 12.59
C ALA A 3 -33.90 25.17 11.83
N GLU A 4 -32.73 25.00 12.45
CA GLU A 4 -31.64 24.23 11.88
C GLU A 4 -32.10 22.77 11.69
N ARG A 5 -31.87 22.23 10.49
CA ARG A 5 -32.15 20.82 10.17
C ARG A 5 -30.84 20.04 10.16
N PHE A 6 -30.72 19.09 11.07
CA PHE A 6 -29.62 18.15 11.14
C PHE A 6 -29.86 17.00 10.16
N ASN A 7 -28.94 16.77 9.22
CA ASN A 7 -29.00 15.69 8.23
C ASN A 7 -27.69 14.90 8.21
N GLN A 8 -27.77 13.58 8.04
CA GLN A 8 -26.63 12.70 7.82
C GLN A 8 -26.42 12.50 6.31
N ILE A 9 -25.16 12.44 5.86
CA ILE A 9 -24.80 12.14 4.47
C ILE A 9 -24.00 10.84 4.39
N SER A 10 -24.12 10.12 3.28
CA SER A 10 -23.35 8.90 3.04
C SER A 10 -21.87 9.19 2.73
N PRO A 11 -20.96 8.21 2.82
CA PRO A 11 -19.57 8.39 2.38
C PRO A 11 -19.47 8.82 0.91
N SER A 12 -20.25 8.19 0.03
CA SER A 12 -20.29 8.54 -1.39
C SER A 12 -20.77 9.96 -1.63
N GLU A 13 -21.76 10.43 -0.86
CA GLU A 13 -22.26 11.80 -0.93
C GLU A 13 -21.24 12.81 -0.40
N PHE A 14 -20.54 12.49 0.69
CA PHE A 14 -19.44 13.31 1.19
C PHE A 14 -18.37 13.51 0.12
N PHE A 15 -17.94 12.44 -0.54
CA PHE A 15 -16.93 12.51 -1.58
C PHE A 15 -17.42 13.11 -2.90
N TYR A 16 -18.70 12.95 -3.23
CA TYR A 16 -19.34 13.69 -4.31
C TYR A 16 -19.21 15.20 -4.10
N ARG A 17 -19.48 15.68 -2.87
CA ARG A 17 -19.36 17.10 -2.50
C ARG A 17 -17.91 17.58 -2.38
N ASN A 18 -16.98 16.69 -2.02
CA ASN A 18 -15.58 17.01 -1.72
C ASN A 18 -14.58 16.25 -2.61
N ARG A 19 -14.86 16.17 -3.92
CA ARG A 19 -14.05 15.40 -4.87
C ARG A 19 -12.56 15.80 -4.92
N ASP A 20 -12.27 17.06 -4.59
CA ASP A 20 -10.92 17.61 -4.55
C ASP A 20 -10.03 16.89 -3.53
N LEU A 21 -10.62 16.40 -2.42
CA LEU A 21 -9.92 15.64 -1.39
C LEU A 21 -9.34 14.32 -1.92
N ALA A 22 -9.96 13.72 -2.93
CA ALA A 22 -9.50 12.48 -3.55
C ALA A 22 -8.61 12.71 -4.79
N GLY A 23 -8.21 13.96 -5.05
CA GLY A 23 -7.39 14.30 -6.22
C GLY A 23 -8.18 14.44 -7.53
N PHE A 24 -9.50 14.59 -7.46
CA PHE A 24 -10.40 14.80 -8.60
C PHE A 24 -10.86 16.27 -8.71
N SER A 25 -9.88 17.19 -8.66
CA SER A 25 -10.14 18.63 -8.58
C SER A 25 -10.42 19.32 -9.91
N ASN A 26 -9.78 18.84 -10.99
CA ASN A 26 -9.94 19.40 -12.33
C ASN A 26 -9.74 18.31 -13.39
N PRO A 27 -10.24 18.47 -14.62
CA PRO A 27 -10.19 17.42 -15.66
C PRO A 27 -8.79 16.89 -15.96
N THR A 28 -7.75 17.72 -15.90
CA THR A 28 -6.36 17.31 -16.09
C THR A 28 -5.90 16.34 -15.00
N ARG A 29 -6.08 16.73 -13.73
CA ARG A 29 -5.69 15.92 -12.57
C ARG A 29 -6.57 14.67 -12.44
N SER A 30 -7.88 14.80 -12.67
CA SER A 30 -8.84 13.69 -12.60
C SER A 30 -8.49 12.57 -13.58
N LEU A 31 -8.13 12.88 -14.83
CA LEU A 31 -7.72 11.88 -15.81
C LEU A 31 -6.42 11.18 -15.38
N TYR A 32 -5.43 11.95 -14.92
CA TYR A 32 -4.18 11.39 -14.38
C TYR A 32 -4.41 10.48 -13.17
N THR A 33 -5.17 10.94 -12.18
CA THR A 33 -5.50 10.20 -10.95
C THR A 33 -6.24 8.91 -11.29
N ALA A 34 -7.22 8.95 -12.21
CA ALA A 34 -7.94 7.75 -12.64
C ALA A 34 -7.00 6.71 -13.26
N VAL A 35 -6.10 7.12 -14.17
CA VAL A 35 -5.09 6.23 -14.75
C VAL A 35 -4.25 5.56 -13.67
N ARG A 36 -3.73 6.36 -12.73
CA ARG A 36 -2.91 5.85 -11.63
C ARG A 36 -3.65 4.81 -10.81
N GLU A 37 -4.85 5.12 -10.34
CA GLU A 37 -5.62 4.24 -9.45
C GLU A 37 -5.95 2.89 -10.10
N PHE A 38 -6.31 2.86 -11.39
CA PHE A 38 -6.57 1.58 -12.06
C PHE A 38 -5.29 0.78 -12.30
N VAL A 39 -4.20 1.43 -12.75
CA VAL A 39 -2.91 0.74 -12.97
C VAL A 39 -2.33 0.21 -11.66
N GLU A 40 -2.37 0.99 -10.58
CA GLU A 40 -1.93 0.56 -9.25
C GLU A 40 -2.70 -0.66 -8.76
N ASN A 41 -4.03 -0.68 -8.94
CA ASN A 41 -4.85 -1.80 -8.51
C ASN A 41 -4.58 -3.07 -9.33
N SER A 42 -4.37 -2.95 -10.64
CA SER A 42 -3.96 -4.07 -11.49
C SER A 42 -2.60 -4.64 -11.09
N LEU A 43 -1.61 -3.78 -10.82
CA LEU A 43 -0.29 -4.22 -10.35
C LEU A 43 -0.35 -4.86 -8.96
N ASP A 44 -1.11 -4.28 -8.03
CA ASP A 44 -1.30 -4.85 -6.69
C ASP A 44 -1.98 -6.23 -6.73
N ALA A 45 -2.98 -6.41 -7.60
CA ALA A 45 -3.70 -7.67 -7.73
C ALA A 45 -2.77 -8.80 -8.23
N CYS A 46 -1.87 -8.48 -9.15
CA CYS A 46 -0.85 -9.39 -9.64
C CYS A 46 0.24 -9.67 -8.59
N ASP A 47 0.79 -8.61 -7.97
CA ASP A 47 1.85 -8.70 -6.96
C ASP A 47 1.44 -9.58 -5.77
N GLN A 48 0.21 -9.44 -5.28
CA GLN A 48 -0.30 -10.22 -4.14
C GLN A 48 -0.44 -11.72 -4.42
N LYS A 49 -0.48 -12.12 -5.69
CA LYS A 49 -0.65 -13.52 -6.10
C LYS A 49 0.59 -14.09 -6.79
N GLY A 50 1.70 -13.35 -6.81
CA GLY A 50 2.93 -13.76 -7.49
C GLY A 50 2.75 -13.92 -9.00
N ILE A 51 1.82 -13.17 -9.61
CA ILE A 51 1.58 -13.21 -11.06
C ILE A 51 2.43 -12.11 -11.68
N LEU A 52 3.27 -12.45 -12.67
CA LEU A 52 4.02 -11.45 -13.41
C LEU A 52 3.05 -10.55 -14.23
N PRO A 53 2.93 -9.24 -13.91
CA PRO A 53 1.87 -8.41 -14.46
C PRO A 53 2.01 -8.18 -15.97
N ASP A 54 0.89 -8.27 -16.68
CA ASP A 54 0.72 -7.81 -18.07
C ASP A 54 -0.48 -6.86 -18.08
N VAL A 55 -0.19 -5.56 -18.08
CA VAL A 55 -1.19 -4.49 -17.93
C VAL A 55 -1.30 -3.71 -19.23
N LYS A 56 -2.52 -3.59 -19.75
CA LYS A 56 -2.83 -2.76 -20.93
C LYS A 56 -3.74 -1.60 -20.53
N LEU A 57 -3.21 -0.38 -20.66
CA LEU A 57 -3.92 0.88 -20.50
C LEU A 57 -4.31 1.43 -21.87
N VAL A 58 -5.59 1.75 -22.07
CA VAL A 58 -6.11 2.37 -23.29
C VAL A 58 -6.94 3.58 -22.93
N ILE A 59 -6.65 4.73 -23.55
CA ILE A 59 -7.47 5.93 -23.43
C ILE A 59 -7.98 6.29 -24.82
N ARG A 60 -9.31 6.38 -24.99
CA ARG A 60 -9.96 6.78 -26.23
C ARG A 60 -10.80 8.03 -26.01
N ALA A 61 -10.73 9.00 -26.90
CA ALA A 61 -11.72 10.07 -26.89
C ALA A 61 -13.04 9.53 -27.43
N GLU A 62 -14.17 9.93 -26.84
CA GLU A 62 -15.48 9.54 -27.39
C GLU A 62 -15.88 10.39 -28.60
N ASP A 63 -15.36 11.62 -28.67
CA ASP A 63 -15.59 12.56 -29.75
C ASP A 63 -14.29 13.32 -30.04
N ASP A 64 -13.63 12.97 -31.14
CA ASP A 64 -12.37 13.58 -31.53
C ASP A 64 -12.48 15.01 -32.05
N THR A 65 -13.70 15.46 -32.38
CA THR A 65 -13.94 16.81 -32.92
C THR A 65 -13.95 17.89 -31.82
N LYS A 66 -14.24 17.51 -30.57
CA LYS A 66 -14.27 18.44 -29.43
C LYS A 66 -12.87 18.74 -28.92
N GLN A 67 -12.61 19.98 -28.53
CA GLN A 67 -11.39 20.35 -27.82
C GLN A 67 -11.46 19.90 -26.35
N ASP A 68 -10.29 19.76 -25.72
CA ASP A 68 -10.20 19.50 -24.28
C ASP A 68 -10.69 20.71 -23.47
N PRO A 69 -11.34 20.49 -22.30
CA PRO A 69 -11.70 19.20 -21.70
C PRO A 69 -12.84 18.48 -22.43
N ARG A 70 -12.74 17.15 -22.59
CA ARG A 70 -13.75 16.32 -23.26
C ARG A 70 -13.87 14.94 -22.63
N THR A 71 -14.85 14.15 -23.09
CA THR A 71 -15.08 12.81 -22.58
C THR A 71 -14.08 11.80 -23.15
N TYR A 72 -13.44 11.07 -22.25
CA TYR A 72 -12.55 9.96 -22.56
C TYR A 72 -13.08 8.66 -21.96
N THR A 73 -12.95 7.56 -22.72
CA THR A 73 -13.06 6.20 -22.20
C THR A 73 -11.68 5.71 -21.78
N LEU A 74 -11.51 5.47 -20.48
CA LEU A 74 -10.32 4.88 -19.89
C LEU A 74 -10.57 3.39 -19.65
N THR A 75 -9.75 2.52 -20.23
CA THR A 75 -9.84 1.07 -20.05
C THR A 75 -8.50 0.49 -19.59
N VAL A 76 -8.52 -0.29 -18.52
CA VAL A 76 -7.36 -1.03 -18.02
C VAL A 76 -7.68 -2.52 -18.04
N HIS A 77 -6.79 -3.30 -18.66
CA HIS A 77 -6.82 -4.76 -18.67
C HIS A 77 -5.63 -5.29 -17.89
N ASP A 78 -5.84 -6.32 -17.07
CA ASP A 78 -4.77 -7.06 -16.42
C ASP A 78 -4.96 -8.58 -16.52
N ASN A 79 -3.89 -9.30 -16.25
CA ASN A 79 -3.84 -10.76 -16.16
C ASN A 79 -3.89 -11.28 -14.71
N GLY A 80 -4.43 -10.47 -13.79
CA GLY A 80 -4.48 -10.75 -12.37
C GLY A 80 -5.41 -11.92 -12.01
N PRO A 81 -5.72 -12.10 -10.72
CA PRO A 81 -6.59 -13.18 -10.25
C PRO A 81 -8.07 -13.00 -10.64
N GLY A 82 -8.48 -11.83 -11.12
CA GLY A 82 -9.89 -11.46 -11.22
C GLY A 82 -10.53 -11.24 -9.85
N ILE A 83 -11.83 -10.97 -9.86
CA ILE A 83 -12.68 -10.79 -8.68
C ILE A 83 -13.89 -11.72 -8.82
N ALA A 84 -14.23 -12.44 -7.74
CA ALA A 84 -15.38 -13.33 -7.69
C ALA A 84 -16.69 -12.59 -7.96
N GLU A 85 -17.62 -13.24 -8.64
CA GLU A 85 -18.85 -12.64 -9.21
C GLU A 85 -19.66 -11.85 -8.17
N GLU A 86 -19.79 -12.40 -6.97
CA GLU A 86 -20.50 -11.85 -5.82
C GLU A 86 -19.89 -10.55 -5.30
N HIS A 87 -18.58 -10.35 -5.49
CA HIS A 87 -17.86 -9.20 -4.97
C HIS A 87 -17.68 -8.09 -6.02
N VAL A 88 -17.87 -8.36 -7.32
CA VAL A 88 -17.68 -7.36 -8.37
C VAL A 88 -18.57 -6.12 -8.16
N PRO A 89 -19.90 -6.24 -7.95
CA PRO A 89 -20.73 -5.05 -7.75
C PRO A 89 -20.32 -4.23 -6.53
N LEU A 90 -20.00 -4.89 -5.41
CA LEU A 90 -19.60 -4.23 -4.17
C LEU A 90 -18.24 -3.52 -4.32
N ALA A 91 -17.28 -4.15 -5.00
CA ALA A 91 -15.93 -3.60 -5.21
C ALA A 91 -15.92 -2.31 -6.04
N PHE A 92 -16.84 -2.16 -6.99
CA PHE A 92 -16.86 -1.02 -7.91
C PHE A 92 -18.02 -0.04 -7.69
N GLY A 93 -19.03 -0.41 -6.91
CA GLY A 93 -20.18 0.44 -6.59
C GLY A 93 -20.44 0.61 -5.10
N THR A 94 -19.43 0.43 -4.25
CA THR A 94 -19.47 0.80 -2.82
C THR A 94 -18.17 1.50 -2.43
N VAL A 95 -18.28 2.70 -1.87
CA VAL A 95 -17.16 3.46 -1.32
C VAL A 95 -16.74 2.85 0.02
N LEU A 96 -15.43 2.73 0.26
CA LEU A 96 -14.83 2.06 1.43
C LEU A 96 -15.13 0.55 1.52
N TYR A 97 -15.23 -0.12 0.37
CA TYR A 97 -15.28 -1.58 0.30
C TYR A 97 -14.01 -2.11 -0.37
N GLY A 98 -13.36 -3.11 0.24
CA GLY A 98 -12.15 -3.68 -0.33
C GLY A 98 -11.46 -4.72 0.54
N SER A 99 -10.48 -5.41 -0.06
CA SER A 99 -9.68 -6.46 0.59
C SER A 99 -8.35 -5.94 1.17
N LYS A 100 -8.17 -4.62 1.24
CA LYS A 100 -6.90 -3.95 1.58
C LYS A 100 -6.85 -3.36 3.00
N PHE A 101 -7.78 -3.69 3.89
CA PHE A 101 -7.86 -3.09 5.24
C PHE A 101 -6.86 -3.66 6.27
N GLY A 102 -6.19 -4.78 5.98
CA GLY A 102 -5.12 -5.30 6.83
C GLY A 102 -3.85 -4.44 6.75
N LEU A 103 -3.05 -4.42 7.82
CA LEU A 103 -1.75 -3.76 7.83
C LEU A 103 -0.75 -4.56 6.98
N LYS A 104 -0.70 -4.23 5.68
CA LYS A 104 0.22 -4.79 4.69
C LYS A 104 0.70 -3.69 3.75
N GLN A 105 1.89 -3.83 3.20
CA GLN A 105 2.35 -2.97 2.12
C GLN A 105 1.44 -3.13 0.88
N ALA A 106 1.00 -2.01 0.32
CA ALA A 106 0.27 -1.95 -0.95
C ALA A 106 0.48 -0.57 -1.58
N ARG A 107 0.22 -0.46 -2.90
CA ARG A 107 0.17 0.84 -3.59
C ARG A 107 -1.09 1.62 -3.16
N GLY A 108 -2.23 0.93 -3.13
CA GLY A 108 -3.50 1.46 -2.64
C GLY A 108 -3.71 1.26 -1.13
N MET A 109 -4.02 2.33 -0.38
CA MET A 109 -4.19 2.26 1.10
C MET A 109 -5.65 2.23 1.57
N PHE A 110 -6.57 2.94 0.92
CA PHE A 110 -7.90 3.21 1.49
C PHE A 110 -9.08 2.48 0.82
N GLY A 111 -8.84 1.73 -0.26
CA GLY A 111 -9.94 1.15 -1.05
C GLY A 111 -10.89 2.22 -1.65
N LEU A 112 -10.42 3.46 -1.78
CA LEU A 112 -11.21 4.61 -2.23
C LEU A 112 -10.95 4.97 -3.70
N GLY A 113 -9.70 4.90 -4.16
CA GLY A 113 -9.30 5.63 -5.37
C GLY A 113 -9.98 5.19 -6.67
N ALA A 114 -10.10 3.88 -6.93
CA ALA A 114 -10.84 3.39 -8.10
C ALA A 114 -12.33 3.74 -8.05
N THR A 115 -12.97 3.60 -6.88
CA THR A 115 -14.38 3.98 -6.68
C THR A 115 -14.58 5.48 -6.87
N MET A 116 -13.60 6.31 -6.47
CA MET A 116 -13.62 7.75 -6.71
C MET A 116 -13.49 8.10 -8.20
N ALA A 117 -12.67 7.36 -8.96
CA ALA A 117 -12.59 7.52 -10.41
C ALA A 117 -13.93 7.15 -11.08
N ILE A 118 -14.59 6.10 -10.60
CA ILE A 118 -15.92 5.67 -11.07
C ILE A 118 -16.97 6.73 -10.74
N LEU A 119 -16.99 7.21 -9.50
CA LEU A 119 -17.91 8.27 -9.06
C LEU A 119 -17.71 9.53 -9.90
N TYR A 120 -16.47 9.98 -10.10
CA TYR A 120 -16.17 11.13 -10.97
C TYR A 120 -16.65 10.92 -12.41
N GLY A 121 -16.39 9.74 -12.99
CA GLY A 121 -16.86 9.36 -14.32
C GLY A 121 -18.39 9.40 -14.43
N GLN A 122 -19.09 8.85 -13.44
CA GLN A 122 -20.55 8.86 -13.37
C GLN A 122 -21.11 10.28 -13.24
N ILE A 123 -20.52 11.14 -12.41
CA ILE A 123 -21.00 12.53 -12.25
C ILE A 123 -20.83 13.33 -13.54
N THR A 124 -19.72 13.13 -14.24
CA THR A 124 -19.36 13.92 -15.42
C THR A 124 -20.01 13.42 -16.71
N THR A 125 -20.27 12.12 -16.82
CA THR A 125 -20.77 11.51 -18.07
C THR A 125 -22.12 10.81 -17.92
N ASN A 126 -22.58 10.57 -16.69
CA ASN A 126 -23.75 9.75 -16.37
C ASN A 126 -23.73 8.34 -16.99
N LYS A 127 -22.53 7.78 -17.21
CA LYS A 127 -22.34 6.43 -17.77
C LYS A 127 -21.93 5.43 -16.68
N PRO A 128 -22.38 4.16 -16.77
CA PRO A 128 -21.96 3.11 -15.86
C PRO A 128 -20.50 2.71 -16.09
N VAL A 129 -19.83 2.26 -15.02
CA VAL A 129 -18.58 1.51 -15.15
C VAL A 129 -18.87 0.14 -15.77
N LYS A 130 -18.03 -0.27 -16.71
CA LYS A 130 -18.08 -1.60 -17.31
C LYS A 130 -16.95 -2.44 -16.74
N VAL A 131 -17.30 -3.57 -16.14
CA VAL A 131 -16.33 -4.50 -15.55
C VAL A 131 -16.48 -5.87 -16.18
N TYR A 132 -15.37 -6.47 -16.58
CA TYR A 132 -15.27 -7.86 -17.00
C TYR A 132 -14.28 -8.56 -16.09
N SER A 133 -14.71 -9.61 -15.40
CA SER A 133 -13.86 -10.37 -14.48
C SER A 133 -13.93 -11.85 -14.80
N SER A 134 -12.77 -12.52 -14.89
CA SER A 134 -12.65 -13.97 -14.98
C SER A 134 -11.63 -14.46 -13.97
N THR A 135 -12.04 -15.41 -13.11
CA THR A 135 -11.21 -16.01 -12.07
C THR A 135 -10.63 -17.36 -12.47
N ASP A 136 -11.35 -18.10 -13.32
CA ASP A 136 -10.99 -19.44 -13.82
C ASP A 136 -10.26 -19.40 -15.17
N GLY A 137 -10.43 -18.31 -15.93
CA GLY A 137 -9.92 -18.17 -17.29
C GLY A 137 -10.82 -18.78 -18.37
N ASP A 138 -12.00 -19.29 -18.00
CA ASP A 138 -12.97 -19.93 -18.88
C ASP A 138 -14.24 -19.09 -19.04
N VAL A 139 -14.74 -18.52 -17.94
CA VAL A 139 -15.94 -17.68 -17.94
C VAL A 139 -15.59 -16.29 -17.41
N ALA A 140 -15.99 -15.26 -18.17
CA ALA A 140 -15.94 -13.88 -17.74
C ALA A 140 -17.35 -13.38 -17.43
N HIS A 141 -17.52 -12.83 -16.23
CA HIS A 141 -18.72 -12.15 -15.80
C HIS A 141 -18.58 -10.65 -16.13
N SER A 142 -19.55 -10.10 -16.84
CA SER A 142 -19.62 -8.72 -17.27
C SER A 142 -20.70 -7.98 -16.50
N PHE A 143 -20.38 -6.79 -16.03
CA PHE A 143 -21.29 -5.92 -15.30
C PHE A 143 -21.24 -4.49 -15.83
N GLU A 144 -22.41 -3.85 -15.90
CA GLU A 144 -22.53 -2.40 -16.02
C GLU A 144 -23.14 -1.89 -14.71
N ILE A 145 -22.38 -1.06 -13.98
CA ILE A 145 -22.71 -0.67 -12.59
C ILE A 145 -22.75 0.86 -12.50
N LEU A 146 -23.78 1.38 -11.82
CA LEU A 146 -23.82 2.73 -11.28
C LEU A 146 -23.69 2.67 -9.75
N LEU A 147 -23.14 3.72 -9.16
CA LEU A 147 -23.12 3.93 -7.72
C LEU A 147 -24.34 4.77 -7.32
N ASP A 148 -25.21 4.24 -6.45
CA ASP A 148 -26.20 5.05 -5.73
C ASP A 148 -25.44 5.89 -4.69
N ILE A 149 -25.30 7.18 -4.98
CA ILE A 149 -24.54 8.13 -4.17
C ILE A 149 -25.20 8.33 -2.80
N GLN A 150 -26.53 8.33 -2.73
CA GLN A 150 -27.24 8.56 -1.46
C GLN A 150 -27.15 7.34 -0.55
N LYS A 151 -27.27 6.13 -1.12
CA LYS A 151 -27.28 4.88 -0.34
C LYS A 151 -25.91 4.24 -0.17
N ASN A 152 -24.89 4.71 -0.89
CA ASN A 152 -23.58 4.05 -1.00
C ASN A 152 -23.71 2.57 -1.37
N LYS A 153 -24.50 2.26 -2.41
CA LYS A 153 -24.76 0.89 -2.86
C LYS A 153 -24.65 0.76 -4.38
N PRO A 154 -24.27 -0.42 -4.90
CA PRO A 154 -24.20 -0.63 -6.34
C PRO A 154 -25.59 -0.81 -6.94
N VAL A 155 -25.79 -0.23 -8.12
CA VAL A 155 -26.97 -0.41 -8.96
C VAL A 155 -26.53 -1.10 -10.25
N ILE A 156 -26.88 -2.38 -10.39
CA ILE A 156 -26.52 -3.19 -11.56
C ILE A 156 -27.50 -2.86 -12.69
N GLN A 157 -27.00 -2.23 -13.75
CA GLN A 157 -27.77 -1.92 -14.96
C GLN A 157 -27.85 -3.14 -15.89
N LYS A 158 -26.74 -3.87 -16.02
CA LYS A 158 -26.65 -5.02 -16.90
C LYS A 158 -25.67 -6.05 -16.35
N LYS A 159 -26.01 -7.33 -16.52
CA LYS A 159 -25.18 -8.48 -16.18
C LYS A 159 -25.17 -9.48 -17.33
N SER A 160 -24.01 -9.95 -17.73
CA SER A 160 -23.88 -11.01 -18.75
C SER A 160 -22.64 -11.88 -18.49
N LYS A 161 -22.55 -13.01 -19.20
CA LYS A 161 -21.41 -13.93 -19.13
C LYS A 161 -20.91 -14.28 -20.52
N LYS A 162 -19.60 -14.43 -20.68
CA LYS A 162 -18.96 -14.79 -21.95
C LYS A 162 -17.83 -15.80 -21.72
N LYS A 163 -17.65 -16.75 -22.63
CA LYS A 163 -16.47 -17.62 -22.63
C LYS A 163 -15.21 -16.82 -22.98
N VAL A 164 -14.17 -16.99 -22.19
CA VAL A 164 -12.84 -16.40 -22.39
C VAL A 164 -11.79 -17.51 -22.38
N LYS A 165 -10.53 -17.15 -22.65
CA LYS A 165 -9.39 -18.09 -22.66
C LYS A 165 -8.30 -17.69 -21.65
N LYS A 166 -8.53 -16.62 -20.90
CA LYS A 166 -7.56 -15.99 -20.02
C LYS A 166 -8.27 -15.42 -18.81
N ARG A 167 -7.66 -15.65 -17.65
CA ARG A 167 -8.01 -15.00 -16.39
C ARG A 167 -7.62 -13.52 -16.43
N GLY A 168 -8.33 -12.69 -15.67
CA GLY A 168 -7.97 -11.29 -15.51
C GLY A 168 -9.17 -10.40 -15.20
N LEU A 169 -8.88 -9.12 -15.13
CA LEU A 169 -9.88 -8.07 -14.91
C LEU A 169 -9.75 -7.01 -16.01
N VAL A 170 -10.90 -6.53 -16.49
CA VAL A 170 -10.99 -5.39 -17.39
C VAL A 170 -11.96 -4.40 -16.77
N VAL A 171 -11.51 -3.17 -16.55
CA VAL A 171 -12.35 -2.08 -16.05
C VAL A 171 -12.33 -0.95 -17.07
N SER A 172 -13.51 -0.46 -17.44
CA SER A 172 -13.70 0.63 -18.38
C SER A 172 -14.64 1.68 -17.80
N ILE A 173 -14.20 2.94 -17.76
CA ILE A 173 -14.99 4.08 -17.31
C ILE A 173 -14.96 5.21 -18.35
N SER A 174 -16.07 5.93 -18.49
CA SER A 174 -16.10 7.21 -19.20
C SER A 174 -15.99 8.35 -18.20
N LEU A 175 -15.10 9.32 -18.46
CA LEU A 175 -14.91 10.49 -17.60
C LEU A 175 -14.53 11.73 -18.41
N GLU A 176 -14.87 12.91 -17.90
CA GLU A 176 -14.38 14.19 -18.47
C GLU A 176 -12.93 14.46 -18.06
N GLY A 177 -12.05 14.63 -19.05
CA GLY A 177 -10.61 14.82 -18.86
C GLY A 177 -10.01 15.85 -19.82
N ASP A 178 -8.78 16.26 -19.54
CA ASP A 178 -7.98 17.11 -20.44
C ASP A 178 -6.65 16.40 -20.73
N TYR A 179 -6.59 15.64 -21.82
CA TYR A 179 -5.41 14.87 -22.19
C TYR A 179 -4.31 15.75 -22.77
N SER A 180 -4.65 16.89 -23.40
CA SER A 180 -3.68 17.85 -23.94
C SER A 180 -2.68 18.29 -22.87
N LYS A 181 -3.15 18.52 -21.64
CA LYS A 181 -2.33 18.89 -20.49
C LYS A 181 -1.83 17.69 -19.68
N ALA A 182 -2.66 16.65 -19.50
CA ALA A 182 -2.31 15.50 -18.66
C ALA A 182 -1.37 14.49 -19.35
N GLY A 183 -1.33 14.48 -20.68
CA GLY A 183 -0.71 13.41 -21.46
C GLY A 183 0.78 13.23 -21.22
N SER A 184 1.54 14.29 -20.97
CA SER A 184 2.96 14.19 -20.60
C SER A 184 3.14 13.47 -19.27
N LYS A 185 2.40 13.87 -18.23
CA LYS A 185 2.44 13.26 -16.91
C LYS A 185 1.93 11.82 -16.89
N ILE A 186 0.94 11.48 -17.72
CA ILE A 186 0.49 10.09 -17.89
C ILE A 186 1.60 9.24 -18.52
N ARG A 187 2.27 9.74 -19.57
CA ARG A 187 3.41 9.05 -20.19
C ARG A 187 4.57 8.88 -19.21
N ASP A 188 4.91 9.92 -18.45
CA ASP A 188 5.92 9.87 -17.40
C ASP A 188 5.57 8.84 -16.33
N TYR A 189 4.31 8.76 -15.92
CA TYR A 189 3.85 7.76 -14.95
C TYR A 189 4.04 6.34 -15.47
N VAL A 190 3.61 6.05 -16.70
CA VAL A 190 3.77 4.72 -17.30
C VAL A 190 5.26 4.37 -17.45
N TYR A 191 6.08 5.33 -17.89
CA TYR A 191 7.53 5.17 -18.03
C TYR A 191 8.23 4.92 -16.68
N GLN A 192 7.90 5.68 -15.64
CA GLN A 192 8.50 5.52 -14.32
C GLN A 192 7.98 4.26 -13.61
N THR A 193 6.73 3.86 -13.86
CA THR A 193 6.19 2.60 -13.35
C THR A 193 6.95 1.42 -13.93
N SER A 194 7.22 1.41 -15.24
CA SER A 194 7.99 0.32 -15.87
C SER A 194 9.45 0.25 -15.40
N LEU A 195 10.02 1.36 -14.91
CA LEU A 195 11.33 1.39 -14.25
C LEU A 195 11.30 0.70 -12.88
N ILE A 196 10.34 1.06 -12.01
CA ILE A 196 10.26 0.54 -10.62
C ILE A 196 9.54 -0.82 -10.52
N THR A 197 8.88 -1.27 -11.58
CA THR A 197 8.35 -2.63 -11.72
C THR A 197 8.92 -3.31 -12.97
N PRO A 198 10.23 -3.60 -13.02
CA PRO A 198 10.89 -4.14 -14.21
C PRO A 198 10.45 -5.58 -14.55
N TYR A 199 9.69 -6.24 -13.67
CA TYR A 199 9.08 -7.55 -13.89
C TYR A 199 7.67 -7.47 -14.54
N ALA A 200 7.11 -6.26 -14.68
CA ALA A 200 5.81 -6.03 -15.32
C ALA A 200 5.96 -5.67 -16.80
N SER A 201 5.02 -6.12 -17.62
CA SER A 201 4.82 -5.64 -18.98
C SER A 201 3.69 -4.61 -18.96
N ILE A 202 3.93 -3.41 -19.48
CA ILE A 202 2.94 -2.32 -19.50
C ILE A 202 2.81 -1.81 -20.93
N THR A 203 1.59 -1.88 -21.47
CA THR A 203 1.24 -1.29 -22.77
C THR A 203 0.32 -0.10 -22.55
N PHE A 204 0.67 1.06 -23.10
CA PHE A 204 -0.17 2.25 -23.09
C PHE A 204 -0.51 2.66 -24.52
N GLU A 205 -1.81 2.69 -24.83
CA GLU A 205 -2.37 3.25 -26.06
C GLU A 205 -3.05 4.57 -25.73
N ASP A 206 -2.57 5.64 -26.34
CA ASP A 206 -3.06 6.99 -26.08
C ASP A 206 -4.22 7.39 -27.01
N PRO A 207 -4.90 8.53 -26.75
CA PRO A 207 -6.02 8.98 -27.57
C PRO A 207 -5.64 9.31 -29.02
N LYS A 208 -4.35 9.44 -29.34
CA LYS A 208 -3.83 9.71 -30.68
C LYS A 208 -3.32 8.44 -31.37
N ASP A 209 -3.72 7.27 -30.87
CA ASP A 209 -3.29 5.95 -31.34
C ASP A 209 -1.78 5.67 -31.22
N ASN A 210 -1.04 6.48 -30.45
CA ASN A 210 0.36 6.17 -30.16
C ASN A 210 0.42 5.01 -29.17
N LYS A 211 1.25 4.02 -29.49
CA LYS A 211 1.43 2.82 -28.68
C LYS A 211 2.81 2.80 -28.04
N PHE A 212 2.82 2.85 -26.71
CA PHE A 212 4.01 2.73 -25.88
C PHE A 212 4.04 1.33 -25.26
N VAL A 213 5.09 0.55 -25.53
CA VAL A 213 5.20 -0.84 -25.05
C VAL A 213 6.46 -0.99 -24.21
N TYR A 214 6.29 -1.22 -22.92
CA TYR A 214 7.36 -1.52 -21.99
C TYR A 214 7.29 -3.00 -21.63
N LYS A 215 8.18 -3.81 -22.20
CA LYS A 215 8.25 -5.25 -21.89
C LYS A 215 9.01 -5.45 -20.58
N ARG A 216 8.59 -6.44 -19.79
CA ARG A 216 9.34 -6.85 -18.60
C ARG A 216 10.79 -7.21 -18.94
N ILE A 217 11.70 -6.77 -18.09
CA ILE A 217 13.13 -7.07 -18.11
C ILE A 217 13.40 -8.31 -17.24
N LEU A 218 12.70 -8.39 -16.10
CA LEU A 218 12.84 -9.49 -15.14
C LEU A 218 11.77 -10.56 -15.32
N LYS A 219 12.14 -11.80 -15.01
CA LYS A 219 11.26 -12.97 -14.96
C LYS A 219 10.94 -13.42 -13.53
N THR A 220 11.51 -12.74 -12.55
CA THR A 220 11.27 -12.97 -11.12
C THR A 220 10.70 -11.69 -10.52
N MET A 221 9.92 -11.85 -9.45
CA MET A 221 9.36 -10.73 -8.70
C MET A 221 9.63 -10.93 -7.20
N PRO A 222 9.62 -9.86 -6.40
CA PRO A 222 9.76 -9.98 -4.96
C PRO A 222 8.62 -10.79 -4.35
N GLU A 223 8.89 -11.43 -3.21
CA GLU A 223 7.87 -12.12 -2.42
C GLU A 223 6.71 -11.17 -2.06
N PRO A 224 5.46 -11.66 -2.05
CA PRO A 224 4.31 -10.83 -1.74
C PRO A 224 4.36 -10.35 -0.27
N PRO A 225 3.92 -9.11 0.00
CA PRO A 225 3.87 -8.60 1.36
C PRO A 225 2.87 -9.40 2.21
N THR A 226 3.22 -9.65 3.46
CA THR A 226 2.37 -10.38 4.42
C THR A 226 1.63 -9.41 5.34
N ILE A 227 0.47 -9.84 5.84
CA ILE A 227 -0.27 -9.08 6.86
C ILE A 227 0.44 -9.29 8.20
N ILE A 228 0.65 -8.20 8.94
CA ILE A 228 1.23 -8.25 10.28
C ILE A 228 0.35 -7.57 11.31
N ASN A 229 0.57 -7.98 12.56
CA ASN A 229 0.09 -7.27 13.72
C ASN A 229 0.81 -5.92 13.87
N PRO A 230 0.12 -4.88 14.38
CA PRO A 230 0.71 -3.57 14.58
C PRO A 230 1.78 -3.56 15.66
N HIS A 231 2.71 -2.61 15.55
CA HIS A 231 3.73 -2.37 16.58
C HIS A 231 3.15 -1.51 17.72
N PRO A 232 3.55 -1.75 18.98
CA PRO A 232 3.17 -0.93 20.13
C PRO A 232 3.31 0.58 19.94
N HIS A 233 4.47 1.04 19.45
CA HIS A 233 4.74 2.47 19.23
C HIS A 233 3.80 3.17 18.23
N GLY A 234 3.07 2.43 17.40
CA GLY A 234 2.19 2.98 16.37
C GLY A 234 0.71 2.91 16.70
N VAL A 235 0.36 2.52 17.92
CA VAL A 235 -1.02 2.20 18.31
C VAL A 235 -1.59 3.31 19.17
N ASP A 236 -2.83 3.69 18.88
CA ASP A 236 -3.63 4.66 19.63
C ASP A 236 -4.80 3.97 20.36
N VAL A 237 -5.51 4.73 21.19
CA VAL A 237 -6.66 4.24 21.97
C VAL A 237 -7.75 3.62 21.08
N GLU A 238 -8.04 4.22 19.93
CA GLU A 238 -9.05 3.71 19.00
C GLU A 238 -8.63 2.37 18.38
N THR A 239 -7.36 2.22 18.05
CA THR A 239 -6.79 0.97 17.56
C THR A 239 -6.91 -0.13 18.61
N ILE A 240 -6.61 0.17 19.88
CA ILE A 240 -6.79 -0.77 21.00
C ILE A 240 -8.26 -1.16 21.13
N ARG A 241 -9.18 -0.19 21.12
CA ARG A 241 -10.63 -0.46 21.19
C ARG A 241 -11.10 -1.38 20.06
N ARG A 242 -10.66 -1.12 18.82
CA ARG A 242 -10.97 -1.97 17.67
C ARG A 242 -10.46 -3.40 17.86
N MET A 243 -9.26 -3.58 18.41
CA MET A 243 -8.74 -4.91 18.73
C MET A 243 -9.59 -5.62 19.78
N ILE A 244 -10.01 -4.91 20.83
CA ILE A 244 -10.89 -5.46 21.88
C ILE A 244 -12.23 -5.89 21.26
N VAL A 245 -12.86 -5.01 20.48
CA VAL A 245 -14.14 -5.29 19.81
C VAL A 245 -14.00 -6.45 18.83
N GLN A 246 -12.94 -6.49 18.02
CA GLN A 246 -12.67 -7.58 17.10
C GLN A 246 -12.50 -8.90 17.86
N SER A 247 -11.71 -8.92 18.94
CA SER A 247 -11.52 -10.12 19.76
C SER A 247 -12.82 -10.58 20.40
N ARG A 248 -13.67 -9.67 20.87
CA ARG A 248 -15.01 -10.00 21.40
C ARG A 248 -15.87 -10.61 20.31
N ARG A 249 -15.92 -9.98 19.14
CA ARG A 249 -16.70 -10.44 17.99
C ARG A 249 -16.28 -11.84 17.56
N ASP A 250 -14.99 -12.08 17.39
CA ASP A 250 -14.45 -13.38 16.99
C ASP A 250 -14.85 -14.47 18.01
N ASN A 251 -14.76 -14.17 19.31
CA ASN A 251 -15.14 -15.08 20.39
C ASN A 251 -16.65 -15.33 20.44
N ILE A 252 -17.47 -14.28 20.29
CA ILE A 252 -18.93 -14.38 20.29
C ILE A 252 -19.38 -15.17 19.06
N SER A 253 -18.94 -14.81 17.85
CA SER A 253 -19.41 -15.42 16.60
C SER A 253 -19.23 -16.94 16.51
N THR A 254 -18.34 -17.53 17.32
CA THR A 254 -18.19 -18.98 17.41
C THR A 254 -19.48 -19.72 17.78
N TYR A 255 -20.45 -19.05 18.43
CA TYR A 255 -21.72 -19.67 18.77
C TYR A 255 -22.50 -20.14 17.54
N ALA A 256 -22.39 -19.40 16.42
CA ALA A 256 -23.19 -19.62 15.21
C ALA A 256 -22.97 -21.03 14.63
N ASP A 257 -21.72 -21.48 14.60
CA ASP A 257 -21.35 -22.84 14.13
C ASP A 257 -21.82 -23.93 15.10
N ALA A 258 -22.01 -23.59 16.39
CA ALA A 258 -22.46 -24.51 17.42
C ALA A 258 -23.99 -24.65 17.51
N VAL A 259 -24.76 -23.64 17.07
CA VAL A 259 -26.24 -23.65 17.13
C VAL A 259 -26.85 -24.89 16.46
N PRO A 260 -26.43 -25.31 15.25
CA PRO A 260 -27.01 -26.48 14.59
C PRO A 260 -26.76 -27.80 15.35
N LEU A 261 -25.68 -27.87 16.13
CA LEU A 261 -25.24 -29.06 16.84
C LEU A 261 -25.63 -29.06 18.33
N LEU A 262 -26.39 -28.05 18.78
CA LEU A 262 -26.68 -27.82 20.19
C LEU A 262 -27.42 -29.00 20.85
N HIS A 263 -28.47 -29.53 20.20
CA HIS A 263 -29.21 -30.70 20.67
C HIS A 263 -28.31 -31.93 20.83
N LYS A 264 -27.42 -32.17 19.86
CA LYS A 264 -26.46 -33.29 19.85
C LYS A 264 -25.41 -33.14 20.94
N ALA A 265 -24.89 -31.93 21.14
CA ALA A 265 -23.91 -31.63 22.19
C ALA A 265 -24.50 -31.85 23.59
N LEU A 266 -25.76 -31.43 23.80
CA LEU A 266 -26.48 -31.57 25.06
C LEU A 266 -27.11 -32.96 25.26
N ARG A 267 -27.14 -33.80 24.20
CA ARG A 267 -27.80 -35.12 24.15
C ARG A 267 -29.31 -35.01 24.43
N LEU A 268 -29.95 -34.04 23.80
CA LEU A 268 -31.40 -33.85 23.81
C LEU A 268 -32.02 -34.63 22.63
N LYS A 269 -33.22 -35.17 22.85
CA LYS A 269 -33.93 -35.98 21.84
C LYS A 269 -34.66 -35.11 20.81
N GLU A 270 -35.14 -33.94 21.24
CA GLU A 270 -35.80 -32.96 20.38
C GLU A 270 -34.77 -32.15 19.59
N GLU A 271 -35.07 -31.88 18.33
CA GLU A 271 -34.20 -31.10 17.46
C GLU A 271 -34.21 -29.59 17.78
N ASP A 272 -35.34 -29.07 18.25
CA ASP A 272 -35.51 -27.67 18.70
C ASP A 272 -36.08 -27.61 20.14
N PRO A 273 -35.24 -27.92 21.16
CA PRO A 273 -35.65 -27.93 22.56
C PRO A 273 -35.92 -26.51 23.09
N SER A 274 -36.79 -26.40 24.10
CA SER A 274 -37.04 -25.13 24.79
C SER A 274 -35.79 -24.60 25.50
N HIS A 275 -35.74 -23.28 25.72
CA HIS A 275 -34.63 -22.64 26.42
C HIS A 275 -34.39 -23.24 27.82
N ASP A 276 -35.46 -23.54 28.58
CA ASP A 276 -35.38 -24.17 29.90
C ASP A 276 -34.70 -25.55 29.85
N ALA A 277 -35.07 -26.38 28.87
CA ALA A 277 -34.48 -27.71 28.69
C ALA A 277 -32.99 -27.64 28.31
N ILE A 278 -32.62 -26.63 27.51
CA ILE A 278 -31.23 -26.32 27.15
C ILE A 278 -30.45 -25.91 28.41
N SER A 279 -30.94 -24.93 29.16
CA SER A 279 -30.27 -24.37 30.34
C SER A 279 -30.12 -25.40 31.47
N GLU A 280 -31.13 -26.23 31.75
CA GLU A 280 -31.05 -27.27 32.78
C GLU A 280 -29.98 -28.32 32.42
N ARG A 281 -30.00 -28.79 31.16
CA ARG A 281 -29.08 -29.84 30.71
C ARG A 281 -27.64 -29.34 30.61
N ALA A 282 -27.46 -28.10 30.17
CA ALA A 282 -26.15 -27.48 30.08
C ALA A 282 -25.54 -27.22 31.46
N SER A 283 -26.34 -26.79 32.45
CA SER A 283 -25.87 -26.56 33.82
C SER A 283 -25.24 -27.82 34.42
N ARG A 284 -25.84 -28.99 34.21
CA ARG A 284 -25.32 -30.28 34.69
C ARG A 284 -24.02 -30.73 34.00
N ARG A 285 -23.74 -30.24 32.80
CA ARG A 285 -22.63 -30.71 31.94
C ARG A 285 -21.62 -29.62 31.61
N TRP A 286 -21.73 -28.45 32.23
CA TRP A 286 -21.03 -27.22 31.85
C TRP A 286 -19.54 -27.43 31.60
N GLY A 287 -18.83 -28.03 32.57
CA GLY A 287 -17.39 -28.29 32.49
C GLY A 287 -16.94 -29.21 31.34
N ARG A 288 -17.84 -30.00 30.75
CA ARG A 288 -17.56 -30.90 29.61
C ARG A 288 -17.96 -30.31 28.27
N LEU A 289 -18.66 -29.18 28.25
CA LEU A 289 -19.05 -28.51 27.01
C LEU A 289 -17.85 -27.79 26.40
N LYS A 290 -17.78 -27.80 25.07
CA LYS A 290 -16.81 -26.99 24.33
C LYS A 290 -17.16 -25.50 24.48
N PRO A 291 -16.20 -24.56 24.38
CA PRO A 291 -16.43 -23.13 24.54
C PRO A 291 -17.54 -22.57 23.65
N GLU A 292 -17.60 -22.99 22.40
CA GLU A 292 -18.58 -22.50 21.41
C GLU A 292 -20.01 -22.90 21.80
N VAL A 293 -20.17 -24.11 22.34
CA VAL A 293 -21.46 -24.62 22.86
C VAL A 293 -21.85 -23.88 24.12
N ARG A 294 -20.90 -23.54 25.01
CA ARG A 294 -21.16 -22.74 26.21
C ARG A 294 -21.65 -21.34 25.84
N THR A 295 -21.04 -20.72 24.83
CA THR A 295 -21.44 -19.41 24.33
C THR A 295 -22.84 -19.45 23.74
N ALA A 296 -23.13 -20.44 22.88
CA ALA A 296 -24.46 -20.61 22.31
C ALA A 296 -25.54 -20.77 23.40
N VAL A 297 -25.32 -21.66 24.38
CA VAL A 297 -26.25 -21.86 25.50
C VAL A 297 -26.44 -20.59 26.32
N ALA A 298 -25.36 -19.88 26.64
CA ALA A 298 -25.46 -18.67 27.45
C ALA A 298 -26.26 -17.57 26.73
N ILE A 299 -26.10 -17.43 25.41
CA ILE A 299 -26.90 -16.50 24.61
C ILE A 299 -28.37 -16.96 24.51
N THR A 300 -28.62 -18.27 24.36
CA THR A 300 -29.98 -18.85 24.40
C THR A 300 -30.69 -18.49 25.70
N ASP A 301 -29.98 -18.63 26.83
CA ASP A 301 -30.49 -18.31 28.17
C ASP A 301 -30.77 -16.80 28.33
N ALA A 302 -29.82 -15.97 27.88
CA ALA A 302 -29.95 -14.50 27.96
C ALA A 302 -31.11 -13.96 27.12
N LEU A 303 -31.32 -14.49 25.91
CA LEU A 303 -32.40 -14.07 25.01
C LEU A 303 -33.72 -14.82 25.25
N LYS A 304 -33.71 -15.85 26.11
CA LYS A 304 -34.85 -16.75 26.38
C LYS A 304 -35.47 -17.30 25.10
N CYS A 305 -34.64 -17.73 24.15
CA CYS A 305 -35.09 -18.19 22.83
C CYS A 305 -34.86 -19.69 22.63
N ASN A 306 -35.52 -20.28 21.61
CA ASN A 306 -35.21 -21.64 21.16
C ASN A 306 -34.00 -21.66 20.21
N ARG A 307 -33.58 -22.86 19.80
CA ARG A 307 -32.44 -23.03 18.89
C ARG A 307 -32.74 -22.45 17.52
N ALA A 308 -33.95 -22.65 17.00
CA ALA A 308 -34.33 -22.15 15.67
C ALA A 308 -34.21 -20.62 15.58
N TYR A 309 -34.76 -19.88 16.55
CA TYR A 309 -34.67 -18.42 16.55
C TYR A 309 -33.23 -17.93 16.75
N LEU A 310 -32.41 -18.61 17.57
CA LEU A 310 -31.00 -18.24 17.74
C LEU A 310 -30.19 -18.33 16.43
N GLN A 311 -30.57 -19.23 15.52
CA GLN A 311 -29.91 -19.37 14.23
C GLN A 311 -30.16 -18.18 13.30
N ASP A 312 -31.26 -17.45 13.51
CA ASP A 312 -31.64 -16.26 12.72
C ASP A 312 -31.19 -14.94 13.38
N ILE A 313 -30.44 -15.00 14.48
CA ILE A 313 -29.97 -13.83 15.21
C ILE A 313 -28.46 -13.66 15.06
N THR A 314 -28.02 -12.42 14.88
CA THR A 314 -26.60 -12.04 14.96
C THR A 314 -26.37 -11.12 16.14
N ILE A 315 -25.59 -11.52 17.13
CA ILE A 315 -25.20 -10.63 18.23
C ILE A 315 -24.30 -9.51 17.69
N GLU A 316 -24.70 -8.26 17.92
CA GLU A 316 -23.98 -7.06 17.48
C GLU A 316 -23.05 -6.56 18.58
N ASP A 317 -23.54 -6.45 19.82
CA ASP A 317 -22.77 -5.98 20.98
C ASP A 317 -23.38 -6.46 22.31
N ILE A 318 -22.57 -6.49 23.38
CA ILE A 318 -23.01 -6.81 24.73
C ILE A 318 -22.49 -5.72 25.68
N ASP A 319 -23.39 -4.88 26.16
CA ASP A 319 -23.11 -3.81 27.11
C ASP A 319 -23.34 -4.31 28.54
N LEU A 320 -22.24 -4.62 29.24
CA LEU A 320 -22.30 -5.05 30.63
C LEU A 320 -22.67 -3.92 31.60
N ASP A 321 -22.36 -2.67 31.26
CA ASP A 321 -22.61 -1.52 32.13
C ASP A 321 -24.09 -1.12 32.09
N ALA A 322 -24.68 -1.12 30.89
CA ALA A 322 -26.13 -0.95 30.71
C ALA A 322 -26.92 -2.22 31.03
N GLY A 323 -26.26 -3.38 31.12
CA GLY A 323 -26.91 -4.68 31.30
C GLY A 323 -27.80 -5.04 30.11
N MET A 324 -27.31 -4.84 28.88
CA MET A 324 -28.06 -5.02 27.65
C MET A 324 -27.28 -5.87 26.62
N ILE A 325 -28.01 -6.67 25.84
CA ILE A 325 -27.49 -7.37 24.66
C ILE A 325 -28.16 -6.82 23.41
N HIS A 326 -27.35 -6.37 22.46
CA HIS A 326 -27.77 -5.82 21.17
C HIS A 326 -27.59 -6.89 20.09
N TYR A 327 -28.63 -7.12 19.30
CA TYR A 327 -28.63 -8.16 18.28
C TYR A 327 -29.47 -7.81 17.06
N TYR A 328 -29.02 -8.24 15.89
CA TYR A 328 -29.75 -8.11 14.65
C TYR A 328 -30.64 -9.34 14.42
N ASP A 329 -31.94 -9.11 14.30
CA ASP A 329 -32.91 -10.15 13.96
C ASP A 329 -33.07 -10.22 12.44
N ASN A 330 -32.56 -11.30 11.83
CA ASN A 330 -32.59 -11.46 10.38
C ASN A 330 -34.01 -11.66 9.84
N ASN A 331 -34.94 -12.17 10.64
CA ASN A 331 -36.32 -12.42 10.21
C ASN A 331 -37.10 -11.12 9.99
N VAL A 332 -36.80 -10.07 10.77
CA VAL A 332 -37.43 -8.75 10.64
C VAL A 332 -36.50 -7.67 10.08
N SER A 333 -35.22 -8.00 9.85
CA SER A 333 -34.19 -7.07 9.37
C SER A 333 -34.06 -5.81 10.24
N GLN A 334 -34.06 -5.98 11.57
CA GLN A 334 -33.96 -4.88 12.54
C GLN A 334 -33.05 -5.26 13.71
N SER A 335 -32.29 -4.28 14.19
CA SER A 335 -31.56 -4.38 15.46
C SER A 335 -32.52 -4.28 16.63
N ARG A 336 -32.40 -5.21 17.58
CA ARG A 336 -33.16 -5.30 18.82
C ARG A 336 -32.21 -5.27 20.00
N THR A 337 -32.75 -4.92 21.16
CA THR A 337 -32.02 -4.93 22.43
C THR A 337 -32.81 -5.72 23.45
N ALA A 338 -32.14 -6.60 24.18
CA ALA A 338 -32.74 -7.34 25.30
C ALA A 338 -31.96 -7.09 26.60
N PRO A 339 -32.64 -7.08 27.75
CA PRO A 339 -31.98 -6.94 29.04
C PRO A 339 -31.16 -8.19 29.38
N LEU A 340 -29.92 -7.98 29.76
CA LEU A 340 -29.00 -9.02 30.25
C LEU A 340 -29.21 -9.17 31.76
N GLN A 341 -30.21 -9.96 32.17
CA GLN A 341 -30.47 -10.26 33.57
C GLN A 341 -29.87 -11.61 33.95
N GLY A 342 -29.12 -11.68 35.06
CA GLY A 342 -28.80 -12.96 35.68
C GLY A 342 -27.63 -12.94 36.66
N ASP A 343 -27.76 -13.76 37.71
CA ASP A 343 -26.64 -14.33 38.46
C ASP A 343 -26.53 -15.81 38.07
N GLY A 344 -25.32 -16.35 37.96
CA GLY A 344 -25.10 -17.78 37.68
C GLY A 344 -24.07 -18.07 36.58
N ILE A 345 -23.97 -19.34 36.19
CA ILE A 345 -22.91 -19.83 35.30
C ILE A 345 -22.97 -19.21 33.90
N PHE A 346 -24.17 -18.97 33.35
CA PHE A 346 -24.34 -18.43 31.99
C PHE A 346 -23.97 -16.96 31.92
N TYR A 347 -24.47 -16.15 32.87
CA TYR A 347 -24.07 -14.76 33.00
C TYR A 347 -22.57 -14.62 33.24
N SER A 348 -21.98 -15.46 34.10
CA SER A 348 -20.53 -15.44 34.32
C SER A 348 -19.73 -15.76 33.05
N HIS A 349 -20.25 -16.63 32.17
CA HIS A 349 -19.62 -16.96 30.90
C HIS A 349 -19.69 -15.77 29.93
N ILE A 350 -20.85 -15.11 29.81
CA ILE A 350 -21.01 -13.89 29.01
C ILE A 350 -20.10 -12.78 29.54
N LYS A 351 -20.05 -12.59 30.87
CA LYS A 351 -19.15 -11.62 31.50
C LYS A 351 -17.69 -11.88 31.15
N ASN A 352 -17.24 -13.15 31.18
CA ASN A 352 -15.89 -13.52 30.79
C ASN A 352 -15.62 -13.31 29.29
N LEU A 353 -16.62 -13.59 28.44
CA LEU A 353 -16.52 -13.33 26.99
C LEU A 353 -16.34 -11.83 26.70
N VAL A 354 -17.09 -10.97 27.38
CA VAL A 354 -17.00 -9.52 27.22
C VAL A 354 -15.73 -8.96 27.89
N ALA A 355 -15.32 -9.50 29.04
CA ALA A 355 -14.04 -9.16 29.64
C ALA A 355 -12.88 -9.42 28.67
N GLY A 356 -13.01 -10.43 27.80
CA GLY A 356 -12.06 -10.73 26.75
C GLY A 356 -10.78 -11.36 27.29
N GLU A 357 -9.70 -11.26 26.54
CA GLU A 357 -8.41 -11.83 26.92
C GLU A 357 -7.70 -11.04 28.04
N GLN A 358 -6.80 -11.70 28.75
CA GLN A 358 -5.94 -11.06 29.75
C GLN A 358 -4.98 -10.10 29.04
N LEU A 359 -4.61 -8.99 29.70
CA LEU A 359 -3.71 -7.99 29.14
C LEU A 359 -2.38 -8.60 28.68
N HIS A 360 -1.86 -9.60 29.40
CA HIS A 360 -0.64 -10.31 29.00
C HIS A 360 -0.79 -11.01 27.64
N SER A 361 -1.83 -11.83 27.46
CA SER A 361 -2.14 -12.52 26.20
C SER A 361 -2.46 -11.54 25.08
N PHE A 362 -3.23 -10.49 25.38
CA PHE A 362 -3.53 -9.41 24.43
C PHE A 362 -2.25 -8.82 23.85
N LEU A 363 -1.27 -8.51 24.70
CA LEU A 363 0.01 -7.93 24.27
C LEU A 363 0.82 -8.92 23.43
N THR A 364 0.89 -10.20 23.79
CA THR A 364 1.67 -11.18 23.03
C THR A 364 1.04 -11.54 21.69
N ASP A 365 -0.29 -11.59 21.62
CA ASP A 365 -1.00 -12.19 20.49
C ASP A 365 -1.42 -11.12 19.47
N ARG A 366 -1.66 -9.88 19.92
CA ARG A 366 -2.18 -8.78 19.07
C ARG A 366 -1.12 -7.80 18.60
N PHE A 367 0.09 -7.84 19.17
CA PHE A 367 1.18 -6.95 18.78
C PHE A 367 2.37 -7.72 18.25
N GLN A 368 3.09 -7.12 17.31
CA GLN A 368 4.37 -7.67 16.89
C GLN A 368 5.45 -7.40 17.94
N ARG A 369 6.46 -8.28 17.98
CA ARG A 369 7.68 -8.12 18.78
C ARG A 369 7.49 -8.07 20.30
N ILE A 370 6.33 -8.50 20.81
CA ILE A 370 6.12 -8.69 22.25
C ILE A 370 6.16 -10.18 22.59
N GLY A 371 7.24 -10.61 23.25
CA GLY A 371 7.30 -11.94 23.85
C GLY A 371 6.75 -11.94 25.29
N PRO A 372 6.54 -13.13 25.91
CA PRO A 372 5.99 -13.24 27.27
C PRO A 372 6.75 -12.43 28.32
N LYS A 373 8.09 -12.39 28.22
CA LYS A 373 8.96 -11.62 29.13
C LYS A 373 8.82 -10.12 28.91
N THR A 374 8.77 -9.67 27.66
CA THR A 374 8.58 -8.26 27.30
C THR A 374 7.22 -7.76 27.75
N ALA A 375 6.15 -8.55 27.53
CA ALA A 375 4.80 -8.24 28.02
C ALA A 375 4.79 -8.04 29.54
N GLN A 376 5.45 -8.94 30.29
CA GLN A 376 5.51 -8.85 31.74
C GLN A 376 6.30 -7.63 32.24
N ASN A 377 7.41 -7.30 31.58
CA ASN A 377 8.19 -6.09 31.89
C ASN A 377 7.39 -4.82 31.59
N PHE A 378 6.72 -4.78 30.44
CA PHE A 378 5.85 -3.68 30.05
C PHE A 378 4.69 -3.48 31.02
N ILE A 379 3.98 -4.54 31.41
CA ILE A 379 2.85 -4.47 32.36
C ILE A 379 3.31 -3.87 33.70
N LYS A 380 4.50 -4.27 34.17
CA LYS A 380 5.12 -3.69 35.38
C LYS A 380 5.44 -2.21 35.20
N PHE A 381 6.04 -1.83 34.07
CA PHE A 381 6.36 -0.44 33.74
C PHE A 381 5.10 0.44 33.70
N ALA A 382 4.05 -0.03 33.04
CA ALA A 382 2.79 0.69 32.87
C ALA A 382 1.91 0.67 34.15
N GLY A 383 2.29 -0.10 35.17
CA GLY A 383 1.57 -0.20 36.44
C GLY A 383 0.18 -0.84 36.29
N PHE A 384 0.05 -1.85 35.42
CA PHE A 384 -1.16 -2.68 35.31
C PHE A 384 -0.96 -4.02 36.04
N LYS A 385 -2.06 -4.73 36.31
CA LYS A 385 -2.02 -6.11 36.83
C LYS A 385 -2.03 -7.10 35.68
N SER A 386 -1.26 -8.18 35.78
CA SER A 386 -1.13 -9.15 34.69
C SER A 386 -2.42 -9.92 34.40
N GLU A 387 -3.24 -10.13 35.43
CA GLU A 387 -4.52 -10.84 35.37
C GLU A 387 -5.68 -9.93 34.95
N GLN A 388 -5.43 -8.63 34.74
CA GLN A 388 -6.47 -7.69 34.34
C GLN A 388 -6.91 -7.99 32.90
N HIS A 389 -8.22 -8.01 32.69
CA HIS A 389 -8.83 -8.28 31.39
C HIS A 389 -8.95 -7.00 30.57
N ILE A 390 -8.56 -7.06 29.28
CA ILE A 390 -8.47 -5.88 28.41
C ILE A 390 -9.85 -5.23 28.19
N GLY A 391 -10.91 -6.02 28.12
CA GLY A 391 -12.28 -5.54 27.91
C GLY A 391 -12.89 -4.82 29.11
N LEU A 392 -12.25 -4.89 30.28
CA LEU A 392 -12.72 -4.22 31.51
C LEU A 392 -11.96 -2.92 31.78
N LEU A 393 -11.03 -2.52 30.90
CA LEU A 393 -10.31 -1.25 31.05
C LEU A 393 -11.24 -0.08 30.78
N ASP A 394 -11.23 0.91 31.67
CA ASP A 394 -11.94 2.16 31.45
C ASP A 394 -11.22 3.07 30.44
N ASN A 395 -11.83 4.20 30.10
CA ASN A 395 -11.23 5.14 29.15
C ASN A 395 -9.89 5.72 29.62
N LYS A 396 -9.69 5.88 30.93
CA LYS A 396 -8.44 6.43 31.48
C LYS A 396 -7.33 5.39 31.40
N ASP A 397 -7.66 4.13 31.71
CA ASP A 397 -6.77 2.99 31.59
C ASP A 397 -6.34 2.77 30.14
N LEU A 398 -7.25 2.90 29.18
CA LEU A 398 -6.92 2.77 27.75
C LEU A 398 -5.98 3.88 27.27
N VAL A 399 -6.17 5.13 27.71
CA VAL A 399 -5.25 6.25 27.42
C VAL A 399 -3.89 5.96 28.02
N LYS A 400 -3.84 5.58 29.30
CA LYS A 400 -2.60 5.21 29.99
C LYS A 400 -1.87 4.06 29.30
N LEU A 401 -2.60 3.04 28.84
CA LEU A 401 -2.05 1.92 28.10
C LEU A 401 -1.45 2.38 26.76
N SER A 402 -2.18 3.19 26.00
CA SER A 402 -1.72 3.76 24.73
C SER A 402 -0.44 4.58 24.89
N ASP A 403 -0.41 5.50 25.87
CA ASP A 403 0.76 6.35 26.13
C ASP A 403 1.96 5.50 26.55
N SER A 404 1.74 4.52 27.44
CA SER A 404 2.79 3.60 27.88
C SER A 404 3.36 2.79 26.73
N LEU A 405 2.51 2.30 25.80
CA LEU A 405 2.92 1.55 24.61
C LEU A 405 3.82 2.39 23.69
N GLN A 406 3.61 3.70 23.64
CA GLN A 406 4.40 4.63 22.81
C GLN A 406 5.73 5.02 23.46
N THR A 407 5.78 5.14 24.78
CA THR A 407 6.98 5.59 25.50
C THR A 407 7.94 4.46 25.89
N TYR A 408 7.50 3.20 25.90
CA TYR A 408 8.35 2.09 26.34
C TYR A 408 9.45 1.79 25.31
N GLU A 409 10.71 1.96 25.73
CA GLU A 409 11.89 1.89 24.83
C GLU A 409 12.39 0.46 24.56
N ASP A 410 12.10 -0.51 25.43
CA ASP A 410 12.64 -1.88 25.28
C ASP A 410 11.88 -2.72 24.23
N PHE A 411 10.92 -2.14 23.49
CA PHE A 411 10.33 -2.83 22.36
C PHE A 411 11.35 -2.98 21.23
N LEU A 412 11.46 -4.19 20.70
CA LEU A 412 12.30 -4.45 19.52
C LEU A 412 11.69 -3.76 18.30
N ALA A 413 12.54 -3.29 17.38
CA ALA A 413 12.08 -2.71 16.14
C ALA A 413 11.10 -3.63 15.37
N PRO A 414 10.08 -3.06 14.71
CA PRO A 414 9.12 -3.77 13.86
C PRO A 414 9.77 -4.80 12.94
N ASN A 415 9.07 -5.90 12.66
CA ASN A 415 9.59 -6.91 11.75
C ASN A 415 9.47 -6.44 10.29
N PRO A 416 10.58 -6.34 9.53
CA PRO A 416 10.52 -5.93 8.14
C PRO A 416 10.09 -7.01 7.17
N SER A 417 9.94 -8.27 7.60
CA SER A 417 9.54 -9.38 6.72
C SER A 417 8.14 -9.22 6.10
N CYS A 418 7.35 -8.25 6.59
CA CYS A 418 6.07 -7.89 5.99
C CYS A 418 6.20 -7.04 4.73
N LEU A 419 7.37 -6.42 4.53
CA LEU A 419 7.65 -5.57 3.40
C LEU A 419 8.13 -6.41 2.22
N ALA A 420 7.72 -5.99 1.04
CA ALA A 420 8.20 -6.43 -0.24
C ALA A 420 9.00 -5.28 -0.88
N PRO A 421 10.27 -5.07 -0.47
CA PRO A 421 11.19 -4.19 -1.20
C PRO A 421 11.35 -4.66 -2.66
N LEU A 422 11.90 -3.80 -3.53
CA LEU A 422 12.16 -4.21 -4.92
C LEU A 422 13.42 -5.09 -5.01
N GLY A 423 14.43 -4.80 -4.20
CA GLY A 423 15.76 -5.38 -4.22
C GLY A 423 16.77 -4.50 -4.96
N GLU A 424 18.04 -4.57 -4.54
CA GLU A 424 19.15 -3.89 -5.20
C GLU A 424 19.28 -4.28 -6.67
N SER A 425 19.36 -5.58 -6.96
CA SER A 425 19.56 -6.11 -8.31
C SER A 425 18.41 -5.77 -9.28
N PRO A 426 17.12 -5.92 -8.91
CA PRO A 426 16.02 -5.48 -9.77
C PRO A 426 16.04 -3.98 -10.08
N LEU A 427 16.30 -3.12 -9.08
CA LEU A 427 16.39 -1.67 -9.29
C LEU A 427 17.60 -1.31 -10.19
N GLU A 428 18.75 -1.94 -9.97
CA GLU A 428 19.94 -1.78 -10.80
C GLU A 428 19.66 -2.16 -12.27
N GLN A 429 19.04 -3.31 -12.52
CA GLN A 429 18.70 -3.74 -13.88
C GLN A 429 17.69 -2.81 -14.56
N GLY A 430 16.71 -2.31 -13.80
CA GLY A 430 15.78 -1.28 -14.27
C GLY A 430 16.51 -0.01 -14.69
N MET A 431 17.33 0.57 -13.81
CA MET A 431 18.10 1.77 -14.10
C MET A 431 19.08 1.60 -15.26
N LYS A 432 19.79 0.47 -15.31
CA LYS A 432 20.74 0.15 -16.38
C LYS A 432 20.05 0.14 -17.75
N LYS A 433 18.87 -0.49 -17.84
CA LYS A 433 18.15 -0.61 -19.11
C LYS A 433 17.52 0.72 -19.57
N PHE A 434 17.11 1.57 -18.63
CA PHE A 434 16.41 2.83 -18.94
C PHE A 434 17.35 4.00 -19.21
N PHE A 435 18.54 4.01 -18.60
CA PHE A 435 19.45 5.15 -18.65
C PHE A 435 20.77 4.86 -19.37
N GLU A 436 21.14 3.59 -19.57
CA GLU A 436 22.41 3.15 -20.17
C GLU A 436 23.63 3.97 -19.69
N PRO A 437 23.89 4.01 -18.36
CA PRO A 437 24.88 4.91 -17.79
C PRO A 437 26.30 4.32 -17.82
N ASP A 438 27.31 5.20 -17.74
CA ASP A 438 28.72 4.80 -17.58
C ASP A 438 29.02 4.28 -16.15
N PHE A 439 28.28 4.79 -15.16
CA PHE A 439 28.36 4.41 -13.77
C PHE A 439 26.96 4.21 -13.20
N LEU A 440 26.77 3.11 -12.48
CA LEU A 440 25.54 2.79 -11.78
C LEU A 440 25.88 2.08 -10.48
N GLU A 441 25.29 2.54 -9.38
CA GLU A 441 25.36 1.88 -8.08
C GLU A 441 23.99 1.99 -7.39
N VAL A 442 23.59 0.93 -6.71
CA VAL A 442 22.31 0.82 -5.99
C VAL A 442 22.56 0.28 -4.59
N ILE A 443 21.78 0.75 -3.61
CA ILE A 443 21.79 0.25 -2.24
C ILE A 443 20.37 0.06 -1.73
N GLN A 444 20.14 -1.04 -1.02
CA GLN A 444 19.00 -1.28 -0.16
C GLN A 444 19.48 -1.18 1.29
N ARG A 445 18.94 -0.22 2.03
CA ARG A 445 19.26 -0.04 3.44
C ARG A 445 18.65 -1.16 4.28
N GLY A 446 19.22 -1.35 5.47
CA GLY A 446 18.57 -2.16 6.50
C GLY A 446 17.20 -1.56 6.85
N ALA A 447 16.28 -2.40 7.31
CA ALA A 447 14.98 -1.92 7.73
C ALA A 447 15.10 -1.02 8.97
N SER A 448 14.30 0.04 8.96
CA SER A 448 14.12 0.97 10.07
C SER A 448 12.64 1.10 10.39
N ALA A 449 12.29 1.91 11.39
CA ALA A 449 10.89 2.14 11.74
C ALA A 449 10.65 3.59 12.10
N TYR A 450 9.43 4.06 11.84
CA TYR A 450 8.93 5.36 12.28
C TYR A 450 7.52 5.15 12.83
N SER A 451 7.21 5.71 14.00
CA SER A 451 5.87 5.56 14.63
C SER A 451 5.31 4.12 14.59
N GLY A 452 6.15 3.11 14.82
CA GLY A 452 5.77 1.69 14.78
C GLY A 452 5.58 1.06 13.39
N PHE A 453 5.79 1.79 12.30
CA PHE A 453 5.72 1.24 10.93
C PHE A 453 7.12 0.90 10.42
N PRO A 454 7.39 -0.36 10.01
CA PRO A 454 8.65 -0.71 9.37
C PRO A 454 8.76 -0.02 8.02
N PHE A 455 9.96 0.43 7.66
CA PHE A 455 10.26 0.93 6.33
C PHE A 455 11.66 0.52 5.87
N ILE A 456 11.83 0.42 4.55
CA ILE A 456 13.09 0.17 3.87
C ILE A 456 13.29 1.26 2.84
N ILE A 457 14.54 1.73 2.70
CA ILE A 457 14.94 2.68 1.67
C ILE A 457 15.82 1.98 0.66
N GLU A 458 15.47 2.14 -0.60
CA GLU A 458 16.28 1.75 -1.74
C GLU A 458 16.66 2.99 -2.54
N MET A 459 17.90 3.06 -2.99
CA MET A 459 18.35 4.21 -3.74
C MET A 459 19.42 3.82 -4.74
N GLY A 460 19.39 4.44 -5.92
CA GLY A 460 20.39 4.26 -6.97
C GLY A 460 20.87 5.59 -7.54
N ILE A 461 22.14 5.64 -7.92
CA ILE A 461 22.74 6.76 -8.65
C ILE A 461 23.27 6.23 -9.98
N ALA A 462 22.88 6.88 -11.08
CA ALA A 462 23.39 6.65 -12.42
C ALA A 462 24.04 7.93 -12.95
N TYR A 463 25.20 7.81 -13.61
CA TYR A 463 25.97 8.94 -14.13
C TYR A 463 26.56 8.64 -15.52
N GLY A 464 26.52 9.63 -16.42
CA GLY A 464 27.12 9.54 -17.76
C GLY A 464 26.31 8.69 -18.75
N GLY A 465 26.97 8.18 -19.78
CA GLY A 465 26.33 7.39 -20.84
C GLY A 465 25.28 8.18 -21.65
N GLU A 466 24.12 7.55 -21.88
CA GLU A 466 23.00 8.13 -22.64
C GLU A 466 22.07 9.02 -21.79
N ILE A 467 22.48 9.39 -20.57
CA ILE A 467 21.71 10.28 -19.71
C ILE A 467 21.68 11.69 -20.32
N GLN A 468 20.51 12.10 -20.80
CA GLN A 468 20.29 13.42 -21.43
C GLN A 468 20.05 14.57 -20.44
N SER A 469 20.03 14.32 -19.13
CA SER A 469 19.72 15.36 -18.15
C SER A 469 20.84 16.40 -18.06
N ARG A 470 20.47 17.68 -18.03
CA ARG A 470 21.39 18.77 -17.68
C ARG A 470 21.27 19.01 -16.18
N GLY A 471 22.09 18.30 -15.40
CA GLY A 471 22.05 18.29 -13.94
C GLY A 471 21.34 17.07 -13.36
N ILE A 472 21.11 17.14 -12.06
CA ILE A 472 20.65 16.04 -11.22
C ILE A 472 19.14 15.86 -11.36
N LYS A 473 18.71 14.75 -11.98
CA LYS A 473 17.30 14.40 -12.08
C LYS A 473 16.93 13.35 -11.03
N THR A 474 15.92 13.63 -10.21
CA THR A 474 15.49 12.73 -9.12
C THR A 474 14.16 12.06 -9.46
N TYR A 475 14.16 10.72 -9.45
CA TYR A 475 12.99 9.87 -9.56
C TYR A 475 12.60 9.41 -8.15
N ARG A 476 11.35 9.68 -7.76
CA ARG A 476 10.84 9.39 -6.42
C ARG A 476 9.79 8.30 -6.50
N PHE A 477 9.96 7.27 -5.68
CA PHE A 477 9.03 6.16 -5.59
C PHE A 477 8.62 5.92 -4.14
N ALA A 478 7.35 5.62 -3.92
CA ALA A 478 6.85 5.14 -2.64
C ALA A 478 5.98 3.91 -2.84
N ASN A 479 6.29 2.79 -2.18
CA ASN A 479 5.62 1.50 -2.39
C ASN A 479 5.48 1.13 -3.88
N ARG A 480 6.54 1.34 -4.68
CA ARG A 480 6.56 1.13 -6.14
C ARG A 480 5.59 2.01 -6.94
N ILE A 481 5.18 3.16 -6.38
CA ILE A 481 4.38 4.20 -7.06
C ILE A 481 5.31 5.37 -7.41
N PRO A 482 5.38 5.80 -8.68
CA PRO A 482 6.07 7.04 -9.06
C PRO A 482 5.36 8.29 -8.51
N LEU A 483 6.14 9.20 -7.90
CA LEU A 483 5.66 10.46 -7.36
C LEU A 483 6.01 11.60 -8.32
N LEU A 484 5.02 12.17 -9.02
CA LEU A 484 5.25 13.11 -10.15
C LEU A 484 4.87 14.56 -9.88
N TYR A 485 4.09 14.84 -8.85
CA TYR A 485 3.71 16.18 -8.44
C TYR A 485 4.35 16.57 -7.11
N ASP A 486 4.22 17.84 -6.75
CA ASP A 486 4.62 18.43 -5.46
C ASP A 486 6.07 18.14 -5.02
N GLU A 487 6.95 17.98 -6.00
CA GLU A 487 8.39 17.66 -5.85
C GLU A 487 9.10 18.55 -4.82
N GLY A 488 8.88 19.87 -4.86
CA GLY A 488 9.58 20.83 -3.99
C GLY A 488 9.30 20.68 -2.49
N SER A 489 8.30 19.87 -2.11
CA SER A 489 7.92 19.64 -0.73
C SER A 489 8.26 18.23 -0.23
N ASP A 490 8.91 17.41 -1.06
CA ASP A 490 9.23 16.02 -0.74
C ASP A 490 10.55 15.88 0.03
N VAL A 491 10.56 15.01 1.05
CA VAL A 491 11.74 14.74 1.88
C VAL A 491 12.94 14.22 1.07
N VAL A 492 12.73 13.46 -0.01
CA VAL A 492 13.82 12.99 -0.87
C VAL A 492 14.53 14.16 -1.53
N LEU A 493 13.77 15.11 -2.10
CA LEU A 493 14.36 16.26 -2.78
C LEU A 493 15.05 17.20 -1.80
N LYS A 494 14.48 17.40 -0.61
CA LYS A 494 15.16 18.08 0.51
C LYS A 494 16.54 17.45 0.76
N VAL A 495 16.59 16.15 1.00
CA VAL A 495 17.84 15.43 1.29
C VAL A 495 18.83 15.49 0.13
N VAL A 496 18.39 15.33 -1.13
CA VAL A 496 19.26 15.40 -2.31
C VAL A 496 19.85 16.79 -2.52
N ASN A 497 19.07 17.84 -2.27
CA ASN A 497 19.52 19.23 -2.40
C ASN A 497 20.44 19.66 -1.26
N ASP A 498 20.29 19.09 -0.06
CA ASP A 498 21.16 19.34 1.09
C ASP A 498 22.58 18.76 0.95
N ILE A 499 22.81 17.90 -0.06
CA ILE A 499 24.12 17.30 -0.33
C ILE A 499 24.99 18.27 -1.13
N ASP A 500 26.18 18.56 -0.59
CA ASP A 500 27.23 19.26 -1.31
C ASP A 500 27.90 18.32 -2.34
N TRP A 501 27.33 18.27 -3.54
CA TRP A 501 27.79 17.45 -4.67
C TRP A 501 29.21 17.82 -5.15
N GLY A 502 29.66 19.06 -4.89
CA GLY A 502 31.01 19.52 -5.21
C GLY A 502 32.08 18.71 -4.48
N ARG A 503 31.83 18.33 -3.21
CA ARG A 503 32.74 17.45 -2.43
C ARG A 503 32.91 16.07 -3.06
N TYR A 504 31.94 15.62 -3.84
CA TYR A 504 31.97 14.34 -4.54
C TYR A 504 32.46 14.46 -5.98
N LYS A 505 32.99 15.63 -6.39
CA LYS A 505 33.51 15.92 -7.74
C LYS A 505 32.44 15.90 -8.82
N VAL A 506 31.18 16.13 -8.45
CA VAL A 506 30.05 16.20 -9.37
C VAL A 506 29.77 17.68 -9.65
N LYS A 507 29.76 18.06 -10.94
CA LYS A 507 29.42 19.42 -11.37
C LYS A 507 27.91 19.63 -11.38
N HIS A 508 27.47 20.89 -11.34
CA HIS A 508 26.04 21.23 -11.35
C HIS A 508 25.30 20.75 -12.61
N ASP A 509 25.98 20.73 -13.76
CA ASP A 509 25.45 20.30 -15.06
C ASP A 509 25.66 18.81 -15.35
N ALA A 510 26.12 18.04 -14.35
CA ALA A 510 26.40 16.62 -14.50
C ALA A 510 25.18 15.84 -15.03
N PRO A 511 25.35 14.96 -16.04
CA PRO A 511 24.30 14.04 -16.49
C PRO A 511 24.13 12.93 -15.46
N MET A 512 23.35 13.22 -14.41
CA MET A 512 23.16 12.34 -13.26
C MET A 512 21.68 12.12 -12.96
N VAL A 513 21.35 10.87 -12.67
CA VAL A 513 20.02 10.44 -12.24
C VAL A 513 20.11 9.81 -10.86
N ILE A 514 19.18 10.17 -9.98
CA ILE A 514 18.98 9.54 -8.68
C ILE A 514 17.60 8.91 -8.68
N ALA A 515 17.49 7.62 -8.35
CA ALA A 515 16.22 6.95 -8.11
C ALA A 515 16.12 6.62 -6.61
N SER A 516 15.02 6.98 -5.97
CA SER A 516 14.76 6.71 -4.55
C SER A 516 13.46 5.96 -4.40
N HIS A 517 13.43 4.96 -3.54
CA HIS A 517 12.23 4.19 -3.24
C HIS A 517 12.09 4.01 -1.73
N VAL A 518 10.96 4.51 -1.20
CA VAL A 518 10.56 4.30 0.19
C VAL A 518 9.48 3.22 0.23
N CYS A 519 9.78 2.13 0.91
CA CYS A 519 8.92 0.96 1.05
C CYS A 519 8.44 0.85 2.50
N SER A 520 7.13 0.84 2.76
CA SER A 520 6.57 0.70 4.11
C SER A 520 5.13 0.15 4.09
N THR A 521 4.67 -0.40 5.22
CA THR A 521 3.26 -0.75 5.43
C THR A 521 2.35 0.48 5.36
N ARG A 522 2.88 1.65 5.71
CA ARG A 522 2.19 2.93 5.62
C ARG A 522 3.22 3.95 5.16
N ILE A 523 2.93 4.72 4.12
CA ILE A 523 3.80 5.83 3.72
C ILE A 523 3.21 7.11 4.34
N PRO A 524 4.02 7.96 4.99
CA PRO A 524 3.52 9.19 5.58
C PRO A 524 3.37 10.26 4.49
N TYR A 525 2.34 10.17 3.65
CA TYR A 525 2.08 11.20 2.63
C TYR A 525 1.61 12.52 3.27
N LYS A 526 2.00 13.67 2.70
CA LYS A 526 1.49 14.98 3.17
C LYS A 526 0.06 15.25 2.69
N THR A 527 -0.34 14.66 1.56
CA THR A 527 -1.65 14.84 0.95
C THR A 527 -2.33 13.51 0.67
N VAL A 528 -3.66 13.50 0.58
CA VAL A 528 -4.45 12.31 0.21
C VAL A 528 -4.12 11.84 -1.22
N GLY A 529 -3.68 12.77 -2.08
CA GLY A 529 -3.26 12.49 -3.45
C GLY A 529 -1.96 11.69 -3.60
N LYS A 530 -1.24 11.40 -2.50
CA LYS A 530 -0.01 10.58 -2.46
C LYS A 530 1.12 11.07 -3.38
N GLU A 531 1.36 12.39 -3.46
CA GLU A 531 2.37 12.96 -4.38
C GLU A 531 3.73 13.24 -3.72
N ASN A 532 3.78 13.28 -2.40
CA ASN A 532 4.98 13.65 -1.64
C ASN A 532 5.03 12.93 -0.29
N VAL A 533 6.24 12.56 0.11
CA VAL A 533 6.50 11.94 1.42
C VAL A 533 6.78 13.03 2.45
N ALA A 534 6.17 12.92 3.62
CA ALA A 534 6.34 13.84 4.73
C ALA A 534 7.74 13.74 5.35
N ASP A 535 8.15 14.84 5.97
CA ASP A 535 9.46 14.98 6.58
C ASP A 535 9.45 14.33 7.97
N ARG A 536 9.73 13.02 8.01
CA ARG A 536 9.90 12.26 9.26
C ARG A 536 11.39 12.12 9.54
N PRO A 537 11.88 12.48 10.75
CA PRO A 537 13.31 12.46 11.06
C PRO A 537 14.00 11.12 10.79
N GLU A 538 13.32 10.00 11.04
CA GLU A 538 13.83 8.65 10.82
C GLU A 538 14.01 8.34 9.33
N ILE A 539 13.04 8.75 8.50
CA ILE A 539 13.09 8.58 7.04
C ILE A 539 14.17 9.49 6.45
N GLU A 540 14.21 10.77 6.86
CA GLU A 540 15.21 11.74 6.42
C GLU A 540 16.63 11.24 6.71
N ARG A 541 16.87 10.74 7.93
CA ARG A 541 18.16 10.20 8.34
C ARG A 541 18.60 9.04 7.45
N GLU A 542 17.73 8.06 7.22
CA GLU A 542 18.10 6.89 6.40
C GLU A 542 18.25 7.24 4.91
N LEU A 543 17.45 8.17 4.38
CA LEU A 543 17.65 8.72 3.02
C LEU A 543 19.04 9.37 2.91
N LYS A 544 19.42 10.20 3.88
CA LYS A 544 20.71 10.88 3.90
C LYS A 544 21.88 9.90 3.95
N LEU A 545 21.78 8.85 4.77
CA LEU A 545 22.79 7.80 4.84
C LEU A 545 22.90 7.02 3.51
N ALA A 546 21.79 6.74 2.84
CA ALA A 546 21.76 6.10 1.53
C ALA A 546 22.44 6.96 0.45
N VAL A 547 22.04 8.24 0.31
CA VAL A 547 22.65 9.16 -0.67
C VAL A 547 24.14 9.31 -0.41
N GLN A 548 24.56 9.50 0.84
CA GLN A 548 25.98 9.65 1.19
C GLN A 548 26.81 8.40 0.86
N PHE A 549 26.24 7.21 1.05
CA PHE A 549 26.89 5.97 0.66
C PHE A 549 27.17 5.93 -0.85
N LEU A 550 26.14 6.20 -1.66
CA LEU A 550 26.24 6.20 -3.12
C LEU A 550 27.16 7.32 -3.63
N ALA A 551 27.09 8.51 -3.04
CA ALA A 551 27.94 9.65 -3.40
C ALA A 551 29.43 9.35 -3.18
N ARG A 552 29.79 8.60 -2.12
CA ARG A 552 31.18 8.14 -1.90
C ARG A 552 31.65 7.17 -2.98
N ARG A 553 30.78 6.26 -3.44
CA ARG A 553 31.08 5.33 -4.55
C ARG A 553 31.28 6.10 -5.85
N LEU A 554 30.38 7.04 -6.16
CA LEU A 554 30.48 7.91 -7.33
C LEU A 554 31.77 8.75 -7.30
N SER A 555 32.13 9.33 -6.16
CA SER A 555 33.37 10.12 -6.03
C SER A 555 34.62 9.29 -6.33
N SER A 556 34.62 8.01 -5.97
CA SER A 556 35.70 7.08 -6.31
C SER A 556 35.80 6.87 -7.82
N TYR A 557 34.65 6.70 -8.51
CA TYR A 557 34.58 6.61 -9.97
C TYR A 557 35.04 7.91 -10.66
N MET A 558 34.51 9.07 -10.23
CA MET A 558 34.88 10.39 -10.76
C MET A 558 36.38 10.68 -10.60
N SER A 559 36.97 10.24 -9.49
CA SER A 559 38.41 10.36 -9.26
C SER A 559 39.25 9.53 -10.24
N ARG A 560 38.82 8.31 -10.57
CA ARG A 560 39.51 7.46 -11.56
C ARG A 560 39.39 8.07 -12.95
N ARG A 561 38.19 8.52 -13.33
CA ARG A 561 37.94 9.17 -14.61
C ARG A 561 38.75 10.47 -14.77
N GLY A 562 38.79 11.31 -13.75
CA GLY A 562 39.58 12.55 -13.77
C GLY A 562 41.08 12.30 -13.99
N LYS A 563 41.65 11.27 -13.33
CA LYS A 563 43.05 10.86 -13.55
C LYS A 563 43.31 10.39 -14.99
N ALA A 564 42.38 9.62 -15.57
CA ALA A 564 42.49 9.16 -16.95
C ALA A 564 42.40 10.32 -17.95
N GLU A 565 41.48 11.27 -17.75
CA GLU A 565 41.38 12.47 -18.57
C GLU A 565 42.64 13.36 -18.47
N GLU A 566 43.20 13.51 -17.28
CA GLU A 566 44.44 14.27 -17.05
C GLU A 566 45.65 13.59 -17.70
N ALA A 567 45.77 12.27 -17.60
CA ALA A 567 46.80 11.50 -18.29
C ALA A 567 46.70 11.68 -19.82
N LYS A 568 45.49 11.62 -20.38
CA LYS A 568 45.25 11.87 -21.81
C LYS A 568 45.60 13.29 -22.23
N LYS A 569 45.22 14.31 -21.44
CA LYS A 569 45.62 15.70 -21.69
C LYS A 569 47.14 15.87 -21.67
N ARG A 570 47.81 15.25 -20.69
CA ARG A 570 49.27 15.28 -20.58
C ARG A 570 49.95 14.60 -21.77
N ALA A 571 49.46 13.44 -22.19
CA ALA A 571 49.95 12.73 -23.38
C ALA A 571 49.77 13.58 -24.65
N ASN A 572 48.61 14.21 -24.84
CA ASN A 572 48.36 15.12 -25.97
C ASN A 572 49.30 16.34 -25.96
N LEU A 573 49.56 16.93 -24.79
CA LEU A 573 50.53 18.02 -24.64
C LEU A 573 51.94 17.54 -25.02
N TYR A 574 52.36 16.37 -24.52
CA TYR A 574 53.66 15.80 -24.88
C TYR A 574 53.79 15.52 -26.38
N ALA A 575 52.75 14.98 -27.01
CA ALA A 575 52.70 14.78 -28.47
C ALA A 575 52.90 16.09 -29.26
N LYS A 576 52.40 17.22 -28.74
CA LYS A 576 52.54 18.54 -29.37
C LYS A 576 53.91 19.18 -29.13
N TYR A 577 54.43 19.11 -27.91
CA TYR A 577 55.62 19.89 -27.50
C TYR A 577 56.94 19.13 -27.64
N ILE A 578 56.97 17.81 -27.49
CA ILE A 578 58.21 17.03 -27.61
C ILE A 578 58.89 17.19 -28.99
N PRO A 579 58.16 17.18 -30.13
CA PRO A 579 58.78 17.44 -31.44
C PRO A 579 59.41 18.84 -31.53
N LEU A 580 58.73 19.87 -31.00
CA LEU A 580 59.25 21.24 -31.00
C LEU A 580 60.52 21.38 -30.16
N ILE A 581 60.55 20.75 -28.98
CA ILE A 581 61.73 20.73 -28.11
C ILE A 581 62.89 20.02 -28.82
N SER A 582 62.62 18.88 -29.47
CA SER A 582 63.62 18.15 -30.27
C SER A 582 64.24 19.02 -31.35
N GLN A 583 63.40 19.74 -32.11
CA GLN A 583 63.85 20.67 -33.15
C GLN A 583 64.70 21.80 -32.57
N PHE A 584 64.21 22.53 -31.56
CA PHE A 584 64.94 23.67 -30.98
C PHE A 584 66.26 23.26 -30.33
N CYS A 585 66.30 22.11 -29.64
CA CYS A 585 67.55 21.60 -29.08
C CYS A 585 68.58 21.24 -30.17
N THR A 586 68.12 20.75 -31.33
CA THR A 586 68.98 20.41 -32.47
C THR A 586 69.58 21.65 -33.11
N GLU A 587 68.75 22.67 -33.32
CA GLU A 587 69.17 23.99 -33.82
C GLU A 587 70.18 24.65 -32.87
N LEU A 588 69.87 24.70 -31.56
CA LEU A 588 70.73 25.34 -30.56
C LEU A 588 72.09 24.64 -30.39
N ALA A 589 72.13 23.31 -30.55
CA ALA A 589 73.34 22.52 -30.48
C ALA A 589 74.16 22.50 -31.79
N GLY A 590 73.69 23.16 -32.85
CA GLY A 590 74.34 23.17 -34.17
C GLY A 590 74.40 21.79 -34.84
N ARG A 591 73.49 20.87 -34.48
CA ARG A 591 73.45 19.51 -35.03
C ARG A 591 72.46 19.43 -36.19
N LYS A 592 72.62 18.41 -37.05
CA LYS A 592 71.71 18.16 -38.20
C LYS A 592 70.67 17.06 -37.94
N VAL A 593 70.84 16.28 -36.87
CA VAL A 593 70.00 15.12 -36.58
C VAL A 593 69.30 15.33 -35.26
N GLU A 594 67.98 15.22 -35.31
CA GLU A 594 67.14 15.31 -34.13
C GLU A 594 67.34 14.13 -33.17
N PRO A 595 67.25 14.35 -31.84
CA PRO A 595 67.18 13.26 -30.87
C PRO A 595 66.02 12.31 -31.18
N LYS A 596 66.17 11.02 -30.84
CA LYS A 596 65.13 10.00 -31.08
C LYS A 596 63.96 10.15 -30.08
N TYR A 597 63.15 11.18 -30.27
CA TYR A 597 62.02 11.52 -29.39
C TYR A 597 60.79 10.63 -29.60
N THR A 598 60.71 9.93 -30.74
CA THR A 598 59.60 9.02 -31.08
C THR A 598 59.43 7.86 -30.09
N GLN A 599 60.50 7.47 -29.39
CA GLN A 599 60.43 6.47 -28.33
C GLN A 599 59.73 6.99 -27.07
N MET A 600 59.85 8.29 -26.76
CA MET A 600 59.17 8.91 -25.61
C MET A 600 57.67 9.08 -25.85
N LEU A 601 57.26 9.24 -27.11
CA LEU A 601 55.85 9.33 -27.50
C LEU A 601 55.14 7.97 -27.39
N ARG A 602 55.80 6.86 -27.74
CA ARG A 602 55.25 5.50 -27.65
C ARG A 602 54.95 5.02 -26.22
N VAL A 603 55.61 5.61 -25.21
CA VAL A 603 55.34 5.29 -23.79
C VAL A 603 53.99 5.87 -23.34
N GLY A 604 53.48 6.89 -24.03
CA GLY A 604 52.16 7.49 -23.76
C GLY A 604 50.97 6.72 -24.35
N ASP A 605 51.19 5.85 -25.34
CA ASP A 605 50.12 5.13 -26.05
C ASP A 605 49.70 3.81 -25.37
N ASN A 606 50.47 3.32 -24.40
CA ASN A 606 50.27 2.04 -23.71
C ASN A 606 49.70 2.16 -22.29
N VAL A 607 49.05 3.29 -21.94
CA VAL A 607 48.49 3.55 -20.58
C VAL A 607 47.00 3.85 -20.64
#